data_AF-A0A926NDT0-F1
#
_entry.id   AF-A0A926NDT0-F1
#
_cell.length_a   1.000
_cell.length_b   1.000
_cell.length_c   1.000
_cell.angle_alpha   90.00
_cell.angle_beta   90.00
_cell.angle_gamma   90.00
#
_symmetry.space_group_name_H-M   'P 1'
#
loop_
_entity.id
_entity.type
_entity.pdbx_description
1 polymer ?
#
loop_
_entity_poly.entity_id
_entity_poly.type
_entity_poly.pdbx_seq_one_letter_code
_entity_poly.pdbx_strand_id
1 'polypeptide(L)'
;MLEKTLVLMIIYLGMILYDVPKLKQANRRERIIYGTLMISVIYLSLVFVMDLEWPTLDDFVHFIFGKPAQQIVDYLMSSSK
;
A
#
# COMPACT_ATOMS: atom_id res chain seq x y z
N MET A 1 9.44 -16.08 5.39
CA MET A 1 8.52 -15.55 6.43
C MET A 1 9.25 -14.75 7.50
N LEU A 2 10.21 -15.32 8.23
CA LEU A 2 10.90 -14.63 9.34
C LEU A 2 11.61 -13.33 8.92
N GLU A 3 12.34 -13.34 7.80
CA GLU A 3 12.99 -12.14 7.26
C GLU A 3 12.00 -11.03 6.92
N LYS A 4 10.91 -11.38 6.21
CA LYS A 4 9.81 -10.44 5.88
C LYS A 4 9.20 -9.82 7.14
N THR A 5 8.95 -10.65 8.16
CA THR A 5 8.43 -10.19 9.45
C THR A 5 9.40 -9.26 10.18
N LEU A 6 10.70 -9.56 10.17
CA LEU A 6 11.72 -8.69 10.79
C LEU A 6 11.80 -7.33 10.09
N VAL A 7 11.79 -7.31 8.76
CA VAL A 7 11.80 -6.07 7.98
C VAL A 7 10.58 -5.22 8.32
N LEU A 8 9.38 -5.83 8.33
CA LEU A 8 8.16 -5.12 8.71
C LEU A 8 8.20 -4.63 10.15
N MET A 9 8.72 -5.43 11.09
CA MET A 9 8.85 -5.00 12.49
C MET A 9 9.69 -3.72 12.60
N ILE A 10 10.82 -3.64 11.89
CA ILE A 10 11.68 -2.46 11.89
C ILE A 10 10.94 -1.24 11.30
N ILE A 11 10.22 -1.43 10.20
CA ILE A 11 9.45 -0.36 9.55
C ILE A 11 8.33 0.14 10.48
N TYR A 12 7.54 -0.77 11.05
CA TYR A 12 6.45 -0.42 11.97
C TYR A 12 6.99 0.27 13.22
N LEU A 13 8.14 -0.17 13.76
CA LEU A 13 8.76 0.48 14.90
C LEU A 13 9.13 1.93 14.56
N GLY A 14 9.77 2.16 13.41
CA GLY A 14 10.09 3.50 12.95
C GLY A 14 8.85 4.39 12.77
N MET A 15 7.81 3.83 12.15
CA MET A 15 6.53 4.53 11.93
C MET A 15 5.86 4.89 13.27
N ILE A 16 5.76 3.95 14.21
CA ILE A 16 5.15 4.18 15.53
C ILE A 16 5.94 5.22 16.31
N LEU A 17 7.28 5.13 16.35
CA LEU A 17 8.11 6.09 17.09
C LEU A 17 7.94 7.52 16.57
N TYR A 18 7.81 7.68 15.25
CA TYR A 18 7.62 8.97 14.61
C TYR A 18 6.17 9.49 14.74
N ASP A 19 5.18 8.64 14.47
CA ASP A 19 3.78 9.04 14.34
C ASP A 19 3.05 9.13 15.68
N VAL A 20 3.40 8.34 16.70
CA VAL A 20 2.73 8.39 18.02
C VAL A 20 2.68 9.79 18.63
N PRO A 21 3.78 10.56 18.74
CA PRO A 21 3.71 11.90 19.32
C PRO A 21 2.83 12.85 18.48
N LYS A 22 2.88 12.70 17.15
CA LYS A 22 2.08 13.50 16.21
C LYS A 22 0.59 13.15 16.29
N LEU A 23 0.25 11.87 16.41
CA LEU A 23 -1.13 11.40 16.53
C LEU A 23 -1.80 11.83 17.82
N LYS A 24 -1.03 12.00 18.91
CA LYS A 24 -1.54 12.51 20.19
C LYS A 24 -2.01 13.96 20.10
N GLN A 25 -1.40 14.75 19.22
CA GLN A 25 -1.74 16.16 19.00
C GLN A 25 -2.70 16.36 17.81
N ALA A 26 -2.94 15.31 17.03
CA ALA A 26 -3.74 15.34 15.83
C ALA A 26 -5.24 15.46 16.11
N ASN A 27 -5.97 16.07 15.17
CA ASN A 27 -7.41 16.18 15.25
C ASN A 27 -8.11 14.82 15.03
N ARG A 28 -9.34 14.68 15.52
CA ARG A 28 -10.11 13.41 15.41
C ARG A 28 -10.24 12.92 13.96
N ARG A 29 -10.39 13.83 13.00
CA ARG A 29 -10.44 13.52 11.56
C ARG A 29 -9.14 12.92 11.06
N GLU A 30 -8.00 13.50 11.41
CA GLU A 30 -6.67 13.00 11.03
C GLU A 30 -6.42 11.62 11.61
N ARG A 31 -6.83 11.40 12.87
CA ARG A 31 -6.72 10.10 13.53
C ARG A 31 -7.57 9.02 12.84
N ILE A 32 -8.77 9.37 12.36
CA ILE A 32 -9.62 8.45 11.59
C ILE A 32 -8.95 8.10 10.25
N ILE A 33 -8.49 9.11 9.50
CA ILE A 33 -7.81 8.90 8.21
C ILE A 33 -6.57 8.02 8.40
N TYR A 34 -5.74 8.33 9.39
CA TYR A 34 -4.57 7.52 9.73
C TYR A 34 -4.95 6.09 10.10
N GLY A 35 -6.00 5.90 10.91
CA GLY A 35 -6.49 4.57 11.28
C GLY A 35 -6.92 3.76 10.06
N THR A 36 -7.65 4.36 9.12
CA THR A 36 -8.06 3.72 7.87
C THR A 36 -6.85 3.33 7.01
N LEU A 37 -5.86 4.21 6.90
CA LEU A 37 -4.61 3.91 6.18
C LEU A 37 -3.84 2.78 6.88
N MET A 38 -3.74 2.81 8.21
CA MET A 38 -3.04 1.80 8.99
C MET A 38 -3.67 0.41 8.82
N ILE A 39 -5.01 0.32 8.76
CA ILE A 39 -5.71 -0.95 8.45
C ILE A 39 -5.26 -1.50 7.10
N SER A 40 -5.14 -0.64 6.09
CA SER A 40 -4.72 -1.04 4.73
C SER A 40 -3.27 -1.54 4.72
N VAL A 41 -2.38 -0.87 5.47
CA VAL A 41 -0.97 -1.28 5.63
C VAL A 41 -0.87 -2.64 6.34
N ILE A 42 -1.65 -2.86 7.40
CA ILE A 42 -1.68 -4.13 8.13
C ILE A 42 -2.18 -5.27 7.23
N TYR A 43 -3.24 -5.02 6.45
CA TYR A 43 -3.75 -5.98 5.48
C TYR A 43 -2.66 -6.42 4.49
N LEU A 44 -2.01 -5.46 3.83
CA LEU A 44 -0.94 -5.75 2.86
C LEU A 44 0.27 -6.43 3.51
N SER A 45 0.57 -6.08 4.76
CA SER A 45 1.63 -6.73 5.54
C SER A 45 1.35 -8.21 5.76
N LEU A 46 0.10 -8.58 6.06
CA LEU A 46 -0.29 -9.98 6.20
C LEU A 46 -0.20 -10.72 4.86
N VAL A 47 -0.70 -10.11 3.79
CA VAL A 47 -0.59 -10.66 2.42
C VAL A 47 0.87 -10.93 2.07
N PHE A 48 1.76 -9.98 2.34
CA PHE A 48 3.19 -10.09 2.06
C PHE A 48 3.92 -11.15 2.92
N VAL A 49 3.63 -11.20 4.22
CA VAL A 49 4.29 -12.14 5.15
C VAL A 49 3.77 -13.56 4.98
N MET A 50 2.50 -13.73 4.63
CA MET A 50 1.89 -15.05 4.49
C MET A 50 1.93 -15.56 3.04
N ASP A 51 2.41 -14.76 2.09
CA ASP A 51 2.39 -15.07 0.65
C ASP A 51 0.98 -15.47 0.18
N LEU A 52 -0.03 -14.72 0.64
CA LEU A 52 -1.43 -14.95 0.26
C LEU A 52 -1.67 -14.43 -1.16
N GLU A 53 -2.37 -15.19 -1.99
CA GLU A 53 -2.83 -14.77 -3.32
C GLU A 53 -4.06 -13.84 -3.25
N TRP A 54 -4.13 -13.00 -2.21
CA TRP A 54 -5.25 -12.10 -1.99
C TRP A 54 -5.09 -10.82 -2.78
N PRO A 55 -6.19 -10.16 -3.18
CA PRO A 55 -6.12 -8.94 -3.97
C PRO A 55 -5.27 -7.88 -3.30
N THR A 56 -4.33 -7.34 -4.06
CA THR A 56 -3.44 -6.26 -3.63
C THR A 56 -3.96 -4.91 -4.12
N LEU A 57 -3.33 -3.83 -3.64
CA LEU A 57 -3.57 -2.50 -4.21
C LEU A 57 -3.22 -2.44 -5.70
N ASP A 58 -2.22 -3.19 -6.14
CA ASP A 58 -1.81 -3.23 -7.55
C ASP A 58 -2.92 -3.81 -8.42
N ASP A 59 -3.54 -4.91 -7.98
CA ASP A 59 -4.68 -5.52 -8.68
C ASP A 59 -5.86 -4.55 -8.79
N PHE A 60 -6.11 -3.76 -7.75
CA PHE A 60 -7.16 -2.73 -7.76
C PHE A 60 -6.84 -1.58 -8.74
N VAL A 61 -5.58 -1.12 -8.74
CA VAL A 61 -5.12 -0.09 -9.68
C VAL A 61 -5.20 -0.61 -11.11
N HIS A 62 -4.76 -1.84 -11.37
CA HIS A 62 -4.85 -2.47 -12.68
C HIS A 62 -6.30 -2.69 -13.11
N PHE A 63 -7.20 -3.04 -12.19
CA PHE A 63 -8.62 -3.15 -12.49
C PHE A 63 -9.24 -1.84 -13.00
N ILE A 64 -8.88 -0.71 -12.37
CA ILE A 64 -9.41 0.62 -12.75
C ILE A 64 -8.71 1.17 -14.00
N PHE A 65 -7.38 1.07 -14.05
CA PHE A 65 -6.55 1.79 -15.01
C PHE A 65 -5.91 0.91 -16.08
N GLY A 66 -6.00 -0.41 -15.98
CA GLY A 66 -5.33 -1.35 -16.89
C GLY A 66 -5.77 -1.18 -18.34
N LYS A 67 -7.08 -1.00 -18.59
CA LYS A 67 -7.59 -0.76 -19.95
C LYS A 67 -7.10 0.58 -20.53
N PRO A 68 -7.25 1.73 -19.84
CA PRO A 68 -6.65 2.98 -20.28
C PRO A 68 -5.13 2.90 -20.51
N ALA A 69 -4.41 2.25 -19.60
CA ALA A 69 -2.96 2.09 -19.71
C ALA A 69 -2.58 1.30 -20.96
N GLN A 70 -3.28 0.21 -21.24
CA GLN A 70 -3.05 -0.61 -22.43
C GLN A 70 -3.25 0.21 -23.72
N GLN A 71 -4.30 1.03 -23.79
CA GLN A 71 -4.55 1.88 -24.95
C GLN A 71 -3.43 2.89 -25.22
N ILE A 72 -2.84 3.46 -24.17
CA ILE A 72 -1.70 4.38 -24.29
C ILE A 72 -0.47 3.63 -24.84
N VAL A 73 -0.20 2.43 -24.29
CA VAL A 73 0.91 1.59 -24.74
C VAL A 73 0.74 1.21 -26.21
N ASP A 74 -0.45 0.75 -26.60
CA ASP A 74 -0.75 0.35 -27.98
C ASP A 74 -0.61 1.54 -28.94
N TYR A 75 -1.08 2.74 -28.56
CA TYR A 75 -0.91 3.95 -29.34
C TYR A 75 0.58 4.29 -29.57
N LEU A 76 1.39 4.29 -28.50
CA LEU A 76 2.81 4.59 -28.58
C LEU A 76 3.58 3.57 -29.41
N MET A 77 3.27 2.27 -29.28
CA MET A 77 3.88 1.22 -30.09
C MET A 77 3.46 1.31 -31.56
N SER A 78 2.21 1.69 -31.84
CA SER A 78 1.72 1.86 -33.22
C SER A 78 2.38 3.05 -33.94
N SER A 79 2.75 4.10 -33.21
CA SER A 79 3.39 5.31 -33.77
C SER A 79 4.90 5.16 -34.02
N SER A 80 5.52 4.04 -33.59
CA SER A 80 6.95 3.75 -33.78
C SER A 80 7.23 2.86 -35.02
N LYS A 81 6.21 2.53 -35.80
CA LYS A 81 6.33 1.90 -37.13
C LYS A 81 6.11 2.92 -38.22
#